data_AF-A0A644VP11-F1
#
_entry.id   AF-A0A644VP11-F1
#
_cell.length_a   1.000
_cell.length_b   1.000
_cell.length_c   1.000
_cell.angle_alpha   90.00
_cell.angle_beta   90.00
_cell.angle_gamma   90.00
#
_symmetry.space_group_name_H-M   'P 1'
#
loop_
_entity.id
_entity.type
_entity.pdbx_description
1 polymer ?
#
loop_
_entity_poly.entity_id
_entity_poly.type
_entity_poly.pdbx_seq_one_letter_code
_entity_poly.pdbx_strand_id
1 'polypeptide(L)'
;MEQRVKEIWNKHFGDDLDFLNKYFSTFYEPNNLIINTDIEENGFIYMALIVRYDYKYYNEILPIGYVTAVLTNPEFRNQGYFRLAMQDVFQKLIENNFPISCLIPATDELLKTYLRYGYSNCFVDKKETDNNKSIIHNPKTFQLYKELGYDISLLKPNTNAMIRIIEVKKVLEIYAKANSDIKKTYKIIDNQIEANNIYINMKYGNTEVVNNPNDYEEISISSLANIIFNNSYMDLMFDN
;
A
#
# COMPACT_ATOMS: atom_id res chain seq x y z
N MET A 1 17.52 -15.55 -7.82
CA MET A 1 17.10 -14.35 -7.06
C MET A 1 16.12 -14.74 -5.95
N GLU A 2 14.99 -15.37 -6.27
CA GLU A 2 13.97 -15.77 -5.27
C GLU A 2 14.52 -16.46 -4.02
N GLN A 3 15.32 -17.53 -4.18
CA GLN A 3 15.89 -18.28 -3.07
C GLN A 3 16.70 -17.38 -2.11
N ARG A 4 17.52 -16.49 -2.67
CA ARG A 4 18.31 -15.52 -1.90
C ARG A 4 17.41 -14.56 -1.11
N VAL A 5 16.30 -14.11 -1.67
CA VAL A 5 15.34 -13.24 -0.96
C VAL A 5 14.69 -13.98 0.20
N LYS A 6 14.33 -15.25 0.02
CA LYS A 6 13.80 -16.09 1.12
C LYS A 6 14.81 -16.27 2.24
N GLU A 7 16.09 -16.48 1.92
CA GLU A 7 17.16 -16.58 2.92
C GLU A 7 17.39 -15.26 3.68
N ILE A 8 17.38 -14.12 2.98
CA ILE A 8 17.43 -12.79 3.62
C ILE A 8 16.21 -12.59 4.53
N TRP A 9 15.01 -12.92 4.04
CA TRP A 9 13.77 -12.79 4.80
C TRP A 9 13.83 -13.65 6.07
N ASN A 10 14.14 -14.94 5.94
CA ASN A 10 14.28 -15.85 7.07
C ASN A 10 15.26 -15.31 8.12
N LYS A 11 16.45 -14.87 7.68
CA LYS A 11 17.48 -14.34 8.58
C LYS A 11 17.02 -13.11 9.38
N HIS A 12 16.26 -12.21 8.78
CA HIS A 12 15.95 -10.90 9.37
C HIS A 12 14.55 -10.78 9.99
N PHE A 13 13.59 -11.59 9.56
CA PHE A 13 12.22 -11.61 10.09
C PHE A 13 11.91 -12.87 10.91
N GLY A 14 12.69 -13.94 10.77
CA GLY A 14 12.54 -15.17 11.55
C GLY A 14 11.49 -16.15 11.02
N ASP A 15 10.76 -15.81 9.95
CA ASP A 15 9.82 -16.72 9.29
C ASP A 15 10.57 -17.92 8.69
N ASP A 16 10.10 -19.14 8.93
CA ASP A 16 10.78 -20.35 8.49
C ASP A 16 10.72 -20.56 6.96
N LEU A 17 11.66 -21.35 6.42
CA LEU A 17 11.75 -21.57 4.98
C LEU A 17 10.57 -22.34 4.39
N ASP A 18 9.88 -23.19 5.17
CA ASP A 18 8.71 -23.92 4.67
C ASP A 18 7.53 -22.97 4.47
N PHE A 19 7.30 -22.05 5.42
CA PHE A 19 6.40 -20.93 5.27
C PHE A 19 6.76 -20.09 4.05
N LEU A 20 8.02 -19.64 3.94
CA LEU A 20 8.46 -18.77 2.86
C LEU A 20 8.35 -19.43 1.50
N ASN A 21 8.60 -20.74 1.38
CA ASN A 21 8.41 -21.48 0.14
C ASN A 21 6.94 -21.47 -0.30
N LYS A 22 6.00 -21.75 0.62
CA LYS A 22 4.57 -21.69 0.33
C LYS A 22 4.11 -20.26 0.01
N TYR A 23 4.55 -19.27 0.79
CA TYR A 23 4.23 -17.85 0.59
C TYR A 23 4.71 -17.35 -0.76
N PHE A 24 5.97 -17.59 -1.12
CA PHE A 24 6.52 -17.16 -2.41
C PHE A 24 5.85 -17.89 -3.57
N SER A 25 5.59 -19.19 -3.47
CA SER A 25 4.84 -19.92 -4.51
C SER A 25 3.45 -19.34 -4.78
N THR A 26 2.86 -18.69 -3.78
CA THR A 26 1.52 -18.11 -3.85
C THR A 26 1.50 -16.67 -4.35
N PHE A 27 2.46 -15.84 -3.90
CA PHE A 27 2.39 -14.38 -4.05
C PHE A 27 3.57 -13.74 -4.76
N TYR A 28 4.69 -14.45 -4.92
CA TYR A 28 5.90 -13.85 -5.48
C TYR A 28 5.71 -13.56 -6.96
N GLU A 29 5.82 -12.28 -7.31
CA GLU A 29 5.96 -11.83 -8.68
C GLU A 29 7.34 -11.18 -8.81
N PRO A 30 8.21 -11.67 -9.72
CA PRO A 30 9.57 -11.14 -9.86
C PRO A 30 9.60 -9.63 -10.14
N ASN A 31 8.64 -9.14 -10.92
CA ASN A 31 8.53 -7.72 -11.24
C ASN A 31 8.04 -6.87 -10.05
N ASN A 32 7.59 -7.47 -8.94
CA ASN A 32 7.18 -6.74 -7.74
C ASN A 32 8.24 -6.79 -6.63
N LEU A 33 9.42 -7.37 -6.90
CA LEU A 33 10.54 -7.37 -5.97
C LEU A 33 11.36 -6.10 -6.13
N ILE A 34 11.63 -5.43 -5.01
CA ILE A 34 12.63 -4.38 -4.91
C ILE A 34 13.79 -4.94 -4.11
N ILE A 35 14.98 -4.96 -4.68
CA ILE A 35 16.20 -5.32 -3.97
C ILE A 35 17.37 -4.56 -4.55
N ASN A 36 18.08 -3.82 -3.70
CA ASN A 36 19.34 -3.20 -4.07
C ASN A 36 20.50 -4.11 -3.63
N THR A 37 21.30 -4.55 -4.59
CA THR A 37 22.42 -5.48 -4.40
C THR A 37 23.78 -4.82 -4.62
N ASP A 38 23.93 -3.52 -4.36
CA ASP A 38 25.14 -2.73 -4.68
C ASP A 38 26.36 -3.01 -3.76
N ILE A 39 26.59 -4.27 -3.40
CA ILE A 39 27.76 -4.74 -2.66
C ILE A 39 28.35 -5.94 -3.41
N GLU A 40 29.68 -6.06 -3.47
CA GLU A 40 30.38 -7.17 -4.13
C GLU A 40 29.80 -8.55 -3.75
N GLU A 41 29.53 -9.32 -4.81
CA GLU A 41 29.03 -10.69 -4.97
C GLU A 41 27.85 -11.20 -4.12
N ASN A 42 27.63 -10.79 -2.87
CA ASN A 42 26.58 -11.37 -2.00
C ASN A 42 25.87 -10.41 -1.02
N GLY A 43 26.21 -9.12 -0.96
CA GLY A 43 25.54 -8.18 -0.07
C GLY A 43 24.24 -7.59 -0.65
N PHE A 44 23.34 -7.12 0.24
CA PHE A 44 22.17 -6.31 -0.11
C PHE A 44 22.10 -5.10 0.81
N ILE A 45 21.59 -3.97 0.32
CA ILE A 45 21.42 -2.76 1.12
C ILE A 45 19.99 -2.67 1.65
N TYR A 46 19.00 -2.85 0.78
CA TYR A 46 17.60 -2.89 1.16
C TYR A 46 16.79 -3.79 0.24
N MET A 47 15.62 -4.22 0.73
CA MET A 47 14.62 -4.92 -0.04
C MET A 47 13.19 -4.56 0.39
N ALA A 48 12.25 -4.82 -0.49
CA ALA A 48 10.81 -4.84 -0.24
C ALA A 48 10.13 -5.76 -1.28
N LEU A 49 8.96 -6.27 -0.95
CA LEU A 49 8.13 -7.04 -1.88
C LEU A 49 6.74 -6.39 -1.95
N ILE A 50 6.21 -6.22 -3.15
CA ILE A 50 4.81 -5.82 -3.36
C ILE A 50 3.98 -7.07 -3.66
N VAL A 51 2.98 -7.34 -2.83
CA VAL A 51 2.00 -8.41 -3.09
C VAL A 51 0.74 -7.79 -3.64
N ARG A 52 0.26 -8.30 -4.77
CA ARG A 52 -0.98 -7.82 -5.38
C ARG A 52 -2.19 -8.33 -4.60
N TYR A 53 -3.05 -7.39 -4.23
CA TYR A 53 -4.44 -7.63 -3.84
C TYR A 53 -5.37 -6.75 -4.68
N ASP A 54 -6.66 -6.98 -4.55
CA ASP A 54 -7.69 -6.13 -5.10
C ASP A 54 -8.42 -5.40 -3.97
N TYR A 55 -8.88 -4.19 -4.25
CA TYR A 55 -9.54 -3.31 -3.30
C TYR A 55 -10.85 -2.82 -3.91
N LYS A 56 -11.96 -3.12 -3.25
CA LYS A 56 -13.27 -2.56 -3.56
C LYS A 56 -13.27 -1.09 -3.17
N TYR A 57 -13.45 -0.21 -4.16
CA TYR A 57 -13.56 1.22 -3.97
C TYR A 57 -14.83 1.75 -4.64
N TYR A 58 -15.85 2.02 -3.84
CA TYR A 58 -17.21 2.28 -4.29
C TYR A 58 -17.74 1.14 -5.17
N ASN A 59 -18.03 1.43 -6.44
CA ASN A 59 -18.54 0.48 -7.42
C ASN A 59 -17.44 -0.09 -8.33
N GLU A 60 -16.17 0.18 -8.02
CA GLU A 60 -15.01 -0.20 -8.84
C GLU A 60 -14.08 -1.12 -8.03
N ILE A 61 -13.23 -1.86 -8.73
CA ILE A 61 -12.17 -2.68 -8.14
C ILE A 61 -10.82 -2.10 -8.58
N LEU A 62 -10.01 -1.71 -7.60
CA LEU A 62 -8.66 -1.19 -7.81
C LEU A 62 -7.60 -2.23 -7.43
N PRO A 63 -6.51 -2.36 -8.20
CA PRO A 63 -5.34 -3.04 -7.68
C PRO A 63 -4.75 -2.28 -6.50
N ILE A 64 -4.45 -3.00 -5.42
CA ILE A 64 -3.72 -2.47 -4.27
C ILE A 64 -2.42 -3.25 -4.08
N GLY A 65 -1.31 -2.52 -4.00
CA GLY A 65 -0.01 -3.10 -3.72
C GLY A 65 0.20 -3.21 -2.21
N TYR A 66 0.23 -4.43 -1.67
CA TYR A 66 0.61 -4.65 -0.27
C TYR A 66 2.13 -4.70 -0.16
N VAL A 67 2.74 -3.63 0.36
CA VAL A 67 4.18 -3.53 0.58
C VAL A 67 4.54 -4.29 1.85
N THR A 68 5.32 -5.36 1.69
CA THR A 68 5.78 -6.24 2.76
C THR A 68 7.30 -6.42 2.72
N ALA A 69 7.86 -6.99 3.79
CA ALA A 69 9.29 -7.27 3.94
C ALA A 69 10.21 -6.08 3.65
N VAL A 70 9.78 -4.87 4.03
CA VAL A 70 10.61 -3.67 3.96
C VAL A 70 11.77 -3.83 4.94
N LEU A 71 12.99 -3.89 4.40
CA LEU A 71 14.19 -4.12 5.17
C LEU A 71 15.33 -3.25 4.65
N THR A 72 15.97 -2.49 5.53
CA THR A 72 17.33 -2.00 5.33
C THR A 72 18.28 -2.90 6.12
N ASN A 73 19.29 -3.44 5.46
CA ASN A 73 20.34 -4.24 6.07
C ASN A 73 20.89 -3.48 7.30
N PRO A 74 20.96 -4.11 8.50
CA PRO A 74 21.44 -3.47 9.72
C PRO A 74 22.74 -2.68 9.57
N GLU A 75 23.69 -3.16 8.77
CA GLU A 75 25.00 -2.52 8.54
C GLU A 75 24.88 -1.18 7.78
N PHE A 76 23.77 -0.97 7.08
CA PHE A 76 23.49 0.22 6.25
C PHE A 76 22.41 1.12 6.84
N ARG A 77 21.97 0.87 8.08
CA ARG A 77 20.96 1.73 8.74
C ARG A 77 21.54 3.10 9.07
N ASN A 78 20.64 4.09 9.21
CA ASN A 78 20.98 5.48 9.54
C ASN A 78 21.85 6.22 8.50
N GLN A 79 21.96 5.67 7.28
CA GLN A 79 22.73 6.28 6.18
C GLN A 79 21.84 6.80 5.04
N GLY A 80 20.51 6.87 5.26
CA GLY A 80 19.55 7.36 4.28
C GLY A 80 18.95 6.31 3.35
N TYR A 81 19.42 5.06 3.38
CA TYR A 81 18.95 4.00 2.48
C TYR A 81 17.48 3.62 2.61
N PHE A 82 16.84 3.84 3.77
CA PHE A 82 15.38 3.67 3.88
C PHE A 82 14.62 4.62 2.94
N ARG A 83 15.11 5.84 2.74
CA ARG A 83 14.52 6.80 1.79
C ARG A 83 14.61 6.27 0.37
N LEU A 84 15.77 5.75 -0.01
CA LEU A 84 15.98 5.16 -1.34
C LEU A 84 15.08 3.93 -1.53
N ALA A 85 14.98 3.06 -0.53
CA ALA A 85 14.08 1.92 -0.55
C ALA A 85 12.62 2.32 -0.81
N MET A 86 12.13 3.36 -0.13
CA MET A 86 10.77 3.83 -0.33
C MET A 86 10.56 4.53 -1.69
N GLN A 87 11.57 5.23 -2.21
CA GLN A 87 11.52 5.79 -3.57
C GLN A 87 11.38 4.67 -4.61
N ASP A 88 12.18 3.61 -4.50
CA ASP A 88 12.09 2.45 -5.40
C ASP A 88 10.76 1.72 -5.26
N VAL A 89 10.21 1.61 -4.04
CA VAL A 89 8.87 1.05 -3.81
C VAL A 89 7.81 1.87 -4.54
N PHE A 90 7.83 3.20 -4.44
CA PHE A 90 6.84 4.04 -5.13
C PHE A 90 7.00 4.00 -6.64
N GLN A 91 8.23 4.03 -7.14
CA GLN A 91 8.52 3.86 -8.54
C GLN A 91 7.96 2.52 -9.05
N LYS A 92 8.17 1.44 -8.29
CA LYS A 92 7.66 0.12 -8.67
C LYS A 92 6.13 0.02 -8.64
N LEU A 93 5.48 0.63 -7.65
CA LEU A 93 4.02 0.70 -7.58
C LEU A 93 3.44 1.44 -8.80
N ILE A 94 4.08 2.53 -9.23
CA ILE A 94 3.69 3.30 -10.43
C ILE A 94 3.88 2.44 -11.70
N GLU A 95 5.07 1.89 -11.91
CA GLU A 95 5.40 1.05 -13.08
C GLU A 95 4.45 -0.13 -13.25
N ASN A 96 4.02 -0.72 -12.13
CA ASN A 96 3.17 -1.91 -12.12
C ASN A 96 1.68 -1.56 -11.99
N ASN A 97 1.30 -0.29 -12.19
CA ASN A 97 -0.08 0.20 -12.22
C ASN A 97 -0.88 -0.08 -10.95
N PHE A 98 -0.27 0.08 -9.78
CA PHE A 98 -0.95 0.10 -8.49
C PHE A 98 -1.35 1.54 -8.12
N PRO A 99 -2.61 1.96 -8.30
CA PRO A 99 -3.05 3.32 -7.96
C PRO A 99 -3.10 3.59 -6.46
N ILE A 100 -3.12 2.53 -5.65
CA ILE A 100 -3.08 2.59 -4.19
C ILE A 100 -2.15 1.51 -3.65
N SER A 101 -1.62 1.76 -2.45
CA SER A 101 -0.74 0.87 -1.71
C SER A 101 -1.21 0.73 -0.28
N CYS A 102 -0.95 -0.42 0.34
CA CYS A 102 -1.09 -0.60 1.78
C CYS A 102 0.13 -1.28 2.39
N LEU A 103 0.29 -1.12 3.71
CA LEU A 103 1.30 -1.83 4.51
C LEU A 103 0.85 -1.95 5.96
N ILE A 104 1.52 -2.81 6.73
CA ILE A 104 1.35 -2.92 8.18
C ILE A 104 2.69 -2.56 8.83
N PRO A 105 2.78 -1.45 9.58
CA PRO A 105 4.00 -1.12 10.31
C PRO A 105 4.29 -2.13 11.42
N ALA A 106 5.53 -2.60 11.53
CA ALA A 106 5.94 -3.55 12.57
C ALA A 106 6.13 -2.90 13.95
N THR A 107 6.34 -1.58 14.01
CA THR A 107 6.58 -0.82 15.25
C THR A 107 5.95 0.58 15.16
N ASP A 108 5.75 1.24 16.31
CA ASP A 108 5.26 2.63 16.37
C ASP A 108 6.22 3.63 15.70
N GLU A 109 7.52 3.35 15.75
CA GLU A 109 8.53 4.18 15.07
C GLU A 109 8.41 4.07 13.55
N LEU A 110 8.18 2.85 13.04
CA LEU A 110 7.90 2.63 11.63
C LEU A 110 6.57 3.26 11.23
N LEU A 111 5.54 3.17 12.07
CA LEU A 111 4.27 3.86 11.83
C LEU A 111 4.47 5.36 11.65
N LYS A 112 5.18 6.02 12.59
CA LYS A 112 5.53 7.44 12.49
C LYS A 112 6.35 7.74 11.24
N THR A 113 7.18 6.79 10.82
CA THR A 113 7.97 6.90 9.60
C THR A 113 7.09 6.86 8.36
N TYR A 114 6.21 5.87 8.22
CA TYR A 114 5.31 5.75 7.06
C TYR A 114 4.34 6.92 6.93
N LEU A 115 3.92 7.55 8.03
CA LEU A 115 3.17 8.81 8.00
C LEU A 115 3.93 9.92 7.23
N ARG A 116 5.25 10.03 7.40
CA ARG A 116 6.09 11.00 6.65
C ARG A 116 6.24 10.65 5.17
N TYR A 117 6.05 9.37 4.83
CA TYR A 117 5.97 8.87 3.47
C TYR A 117 4.53 8.84 2.94
N GLY A 118 3.62 9.62 3.52
CA GLY A 118 2.26 9.85 3.02
C GLY A 118 1.28 8.68 3.12
N TYR A 119 1.61 7.66 3.92
CA TYR A 119 0.62 6.66 4.33
C TYR A 119 -0.31 7.23 5.41
N SER A 120 -1.53 6.70 5.49
CA SER A 120 -2.58 7.14 6.42
C SER A 120 -3.25 5.94 7.10
N ASN A 121 -3.62 6.08 8.38
CA ASN A 121 -4.37 5.05 9.08
C ASN A 121 -5.87 5.24 8.85
N CYS A 122 -6.42 4.45 7.94
CA CYS A 122 -7.83 4.55 7.55
C CYS A 122 -8.61 3.25 7.77
N PHE A 123 -7.96 2.21 8.33
CA PHE A 123 -8.56 0.89 8.50
C PHE A 123 -9.28 0.73 9.83
N VAL A 124 -10.48 0.16 9.81
CA VAL A 124 -11.33 -0.08 10.99
C VAL A 124 -11.47 -1.57 11.29
N ASP A 125 -11.84 -1.88 12.54
CA ASP A 125 -12.01 -3.24 13.05
C ASP A 125 -13.36 -3.88 12.70
N LYS A 126 -14.34 -3.09 12.27
CA LYS A 126 -15.68 -3.56 11.93
C LYS A 126 -16.07 -3.19 10.50
N LYS A 127 -16.44 -4.21 9.73
CA LYS A 127 -17.03 -4.06 8.38
C LYS A 127 -18.40 -3.39 8.51
N GLU A 128 -18.58 -2.25 7.86
CA GLU A 128 -19.90 -1.60 7.73
C GLU A 128 -20.82 -2.45 6.84
N THR A 129 -22.14 -2.41 7.08
CA THR A 129 -23.13 -3.21 6.32
C THR A 129 -23.06 -2.93 4.82
N ASP A 130 -22.88 -1.67 4.44
CA ASP A 130 -22.76 -1.22 3.05
C ASP A 130 -21.31 -0.90 2.68
N ASN A 131 -20.35 -1.60 3.28
CA ASN A 131 -18.95 -1.27 3.08
C ASN A 131 -18.55 -1.34 1.59
N ASN A 132 -18.08 -0.21 1.10
CA ASN A 132 -17.67 0.02 -0.27
C ASN A 132 -16.17 0.32 -0.38
N LYS A 133 -15.44 0.17 0.72
CA LYS A 133 -14.01 0.44 0.85
C LYS A 133 -13.36 -0.73 1.57
N SER A 134 -12.85 -1.69 0.82
CA SER A 134 -12.19 -2.84 1.43
C SER A 134 -11.19 -3.55 0.55
N ILE A 135 -10.13 -4.05 1.18
CA ILE A 135 -9.32 -5.11 0.56
C ILE A 135 -10.22 -6.32 0.38
N ILE A 136 -10.28 -6.81 -0.85
CA ILE A 136 -11.07 -7.98 -1.23
C ILE A 136 -10.33 -9.23 -0.76
N HIS A 137 -11.09 -10.14 -0.17
CA HIS A 137 -10.59 -11.44 0.22
C HIS A 137 -9.90 -12.15 -0.95
N ASN A 138 -8.68 -12.63 -0.73
CA ASN A 138 -7.94 -13.40 -1.70
C ASN A 138 -8.00 -14.89 -1.33
N PRO A 139 -8.70 -15.74 -2.12
CA PRO A 139 -8.82 -17.16 -1.82
C PRO A 139 -7.47 -17.88 -1.65
N LYS A 140 -6.43 -17.41 -2.35
CA LYS A 140 -5.08 -17.96 -2.21
C LYS A 140 -4.48 -17.71 -0.82
N THR A 141 -4.74 -16.53 -0.24
CA THR A 141 -4.31 -16.19 1.12
C THR A 141 -4.99 -17.09 2.14
N PHE A 142 -6.29 -17.30 2.01
CA PHE A 142 -7.04 -18.21 2.87
C PHE A 142 -6.54 -19.65 2.78
N GLN A 143 -6.36 -20.15 1.56
CA GLN A 143 -5.85 -21.50 1.33
C GLN A 143 -4.44 -21.68 1.92
N LEU A 144 -3.54 -20.71 1.71
CA LEU A 144 -2.19 -20.72 2.27
C LEU A 144 -2.23 -20.82 3.80
N TYR A 145 -2.99 -19.95 4.48
CA TYR A 145 -3.04 -19.96 5.94
C TYR A 145 -3.66 -21.24 6.49
N LYS A 146 -4.66 -21.81 5.81
CA LYS A 146 -5.22 -23.12 6.15
C LYS A 146 -4.18 -24.24 6.02
N GLU A 147 -3.37 -24.25 4.97
CA GLU A 147 -2.29 -25.23 4.75
C GLU A 147 -1.11 -25.09 5.72
N LEU A 148 -0.99 -23.92 6.35
CA LEU A 148 -0.01 -23.64 7.40
C LEU A 148 -0.56 -23.92 8.80
N GLY A 149 -1.83 -24.34 8.92
CA GLY A 149 -2.44 -24.69 10.20
C GLY A 149 -2.85 -23.49 11.05
N TYR A 150 -2.98 -22.28 10.47
CA TYR A 150 -3.54 -21.14 11.18
C TYR A 150 -5.03 -21.36 11.47
N ASP A 151 -5.44 -21.05 12.70
CA ASP A 151 -6.86 -20.95 13.04
C ASP A 151 -7.41 -19.63 12.49
N ILE A 152 -8.03 -19.72 11.31
CA ILE A 152 -8.59 -18.56 10.61
C ILE A 152 -9.64 -17.85 11.47
N SER A 153 -10.37 -18.58 12.32
CA SER A 153 -11.43 -18.02 13.15
C SER A 153 -10.93 -17.04 14.22
N LEU A 154 -9.64 -17.09 14.55
CA LEU A 154 -8.99 -16.24 15.56
C LEU A 154 -8.31 -15.00 14.97
N LEU A 155 -8.22 -14.91 13.65
CA LEU A 155 -7.60 -13.77 12.99
C LEU A 155 -8.46 -12.51 13.26
N LYS A 156 -7.86 -11.33 13.19
CA LYS A 156 -8.60 -10.07 13.41
C LYS A 156 -8.21 -9.06 12.34
N PRO A 157 -9.12 -8.15 11.97
CA PRO A 157 -8.77 -7.02 11.13
C PRO A 157 -7.61 -6.25 11.76
N ASN A 158 -6.64 -5.86 10.94
CA ASN A 158 -5.48 -5.12 11.43
C ASN A 158 -5.71 -3.62 11.27
N THR A 159 -6.09 -2.97 12.37
CA THR A 159 -6.32 -1.51 12.45
C THR A 159 -5.04 -0.67 12.43
N ASN A 160 -3.87 -1.31 12.41
CA ASN A 160 -2.59 -0.63 12.23
C ASN A 160 -2.16 -0.60 10.77
N ALA A 161 -2.89 -1.29 9.88
CA ALA A 161 -2.66 -1.16 8.45
C ALA A 161 -2.81 0.30 8.01
N MET A 162 -2.01 0.69 7.03
CA MET A 162 -2.02 2.03 6.47
C MET A 162 -2.24 1.96 4.97
N ILE A 163 -2.88 2.98 4.40
CA ILE A 163 -3.13 3.12 2.97
C ILE A 163 -2.46 4.39 2.42
N ARG A 164 -2.01 4.34 1.17
CA ARG A 164 -1.40 5.46 0.44
C ARG A 164 -1.96 5.53 -0.97
N ILE A 165 -2.28 6.75 -1.40
CA ILE A 165 -2.57 7.07 -2.79
C ILE A 165 -1.25 7.08 -3.57
N ILE A 166 -1.20 6.33 -4.66
CA ILE A 166 -0.06 6.32 -5.60
C ILE A 166 -0.41 7.14 -6.85
N GLU A 167 -1.64 6.99 -7.37
CA GLU A 167 -2.13 7.69 -8.57
C GLU A 167 -3.38 8.52 -8.24
N VAL A 168 -3.20 9.81 -8.00
CA VAL A 168 -4.25 10.73 -7.56
C VAL A 168 -5.45 10.79 -8.52
N LYS A 169 -5.19 10.93 -9.84
CA LYS A 169 -6.26 11.16 -10.82
C LYS A 169 -7.27 10.01 -10.83
N LYS A 170 -6.76 8.79 -10.99
CA LYS A 170 -7.57 7.57 -11.02
C LYS A 170 -8.39 7.37 -9.74
N VAL A 171 -7.78 7.62 -8.57
CA VAL A 171 -8.49 7.48 -7.29
C VAL A 171 -9.57 8.55 -7.14
N LEU A 172 -9.31 9.80 -7.54
CA LEU A 172 -10.28 10.88 -7.44
C LEU A 172 -11.40 10.80 -8.47
N GLU A 173 -11.16 10.25 -9.66
CA GLU A 173 -12.21 9.96 -10.66
C GLU A 173 -13.30 9.07 -10.08
N ILE A 174 -12.91 7.99 -9.40
CA ILE A 174 -13.85 7.05 -8.77
C ILE A 174 -14.56 7.73 -7.58
N TYR A 175 -13.81 8.46 -6.76
CA TYR A 175 -14.37 9.19 -5.62
C TYR A 175 -15.42 10.22 -6.05
N ALA A 176 -15.13 11.03 -7.08
CA ALA A 176 -16.03 12.04 -7.59
C ALA A 176 -17.30 11.38 -8.15
N LYS A 177 -17.16 10.35 -8.99
CA LYS A 177 -18.29 9.61 -9.59
C LYS A 177 -19.25 9.07 -8.53
N ALA A 178 -18.72 8.55 -7.42
CA ALA A 178 -19.54 8.03 -6.32
C ALA A 178 -20.13 9.13 -5.41
N ASN A 179 -19.62 10.35 -5.48
CA ASN A 179 -20.01 11.49 -4.64
C ASN A 179 -20.32 12.72 -5.50
N SER A 180 -21.34 12.63 -6.37
CA SER A 180 -21.65 13.63 -7.39
C SER A 180 -21.97 15.04 -6.87
N ASP A 181 -22.35 15.13 -5.59
CA ASP A 181 -22.67 16.40 -4.93
C ASP A 181 -21.43 17.23 -4.57
N ILE A 182 -20.24 16.61 -4.57
CA ILE A 182 -18.99 17.28 -4.28
C ILE A 182 -18.69 18.32 -5.38
N LYS A 183 -18.37 19.53 -4.93
CA LYS A 183 -17.88 20.64 -5.74
C LYS A 183 -16.68 21.24 -5.03
N LYS A 184 -15.49 20.83 -5.42
CA LYS A 184 -14.26 21.24 -4.73
C LYS A 184 -13.06 21.19 -5.65
N THR A 185 -12.20 22.20 -5.52
CA THR A 185 -10.90 22.23 -6.19
C THR A 185 -9.81 22.06 -5.15
N TYR A 186 -8.94 21.08 -5.36
CA TYR A 186 -7.78 20.84 -4.50
C TYR A 186 -6.48 21.16 -5.22
N LYS A 187 -5.53 21.74 -4.50
CA LYS A 187 -4.10 21.64 -4.81
C LYS A 187 -3.51 20.54 -3.94
N ILE A 188 -3.09 19.46 -4.57
CA ILE A 188 -2.58 18.28 -3.84
C ILE A 188 -1.09 18.43 -3.62
N ILE A 189 -0.66 18.13 -2.39
CA ILE A 189 0.74 18.18 -1.97
C ILE A 189 1.21 16.77 -1.59
N ASP A 190 2.16 16.24 -2.37
CA ASP A 190 2.83 14.96 -2.15
C ASP A 190 4.35 15.13 -2.27
N ASN A 191 5.05 15.02 -1.13
CA ASN A 191 6.51 15.17 -1.06
C ASN A 191 7.28 13.94 -1.57
N GLN A 192 6.59 12.86 -1.93
CA GLN A 192 7.21 11.60 -2.35
C GLN A 192 7.01 11.30 -3.84
N ILE A 193 5.85 11.66 -4.41
CA ILE A 193 5.52 11.41 -5.82
C ILE A 193 5.18 12.75 -6.48
N GLU A 194 6.09 13.28 -7.30
CA GLU A 194 5.94 14.60 -7.92
C GLU A 194 4.68 14.70 -8.79
N ALA A 195 4.37 13.65 -9.55
CA ALA A 195 3.21 13.58 -10.45
C ALA A 195 1.85 13.73 -9.75
N ASN A 196 1.78 13.55 -8.43
CA ASN A 196 0.57 13.77 -7.64
C ASN A 196 0.33 15.25 -7.31
N ASN A 197 1.33 16.13 -7.49
CA ASN A 197 1.23 17.55 -7.18
C ASN A 197 0.49 18.32 -8.29
N ILE A 198 -0.83 18.22 -8.29
CA ILE A 198 -1.71 18.81 -9.30
C ILE A 198 -2.81 19.66 -8.66
N TYR A 199 -3.37 20.58 -9.45
CA TYR A 199 -4.68 21.16 -9.15
C TYR A 199 -5.75 20.31 -9.82
N ILE A 200 -6.73 19.85 -9.06
CA ILE A 200 -7.82 19.00 -9.55
C ILE A 200 -9.15 19.53 -9.06
N ASN A 201 -10.04 19.82 -10.00
CA ASN A 201 -11.42 20.22 -9.78
C ASN A 201 -12.31 18.98 -9.82
N MET A 202 -13.18 18.81 -8.82
CA MET A 202 -14.19 17.77 -8.75
C MET A 202 -15.56 18.42 -8.76
N LYS A 203 -16.40 18.07 -9.74
CA LYS A 203 -17.74 18.64 -9.90
C LYS A 203 -18.66 17.69 -10.64
N TYR A 204 -19.87 17.49 -10.11
CA TYR A 204 -20.93 16.71 -10.77
C TYR A 204 -20.49 15.30 -11.18
N GLY A 205 -19.76 14.61 -10.32
CA GLY A 205 -19.28 13.26 -10.61
C GLY A 205 -18.04 13.17 -11.50
N ASN A 206 -17.45 14.30 -11.91
CA ASN A 206 -16.31 14.34 -12.81
C ASN A 206 -15.10 15.01 -12.15
N THR A 207 -13.92 14.69 -12.66
CA THR A 207 -12.66 15.35 -12.28
C THR A 207 -12.00 16.00 -13.49
N GLU A 208 -11.36 17.15 -13.28
CA GLU A 208 -10.58 17.84 -14.30
C GLU A 208 -9.28 18.37 -13.68
N VAL A 209 -8.14 18.10 -14.31
CA VAL A 209 -6.88 18.75 -13.94
C VAL A 209 -6.90 20.16 -14.50
N VAL A 210 -6.78 21.14 -13.61
CA VAL A 210 -6.88 22.57 -13.96
C VAL A 210 -5.51 23.24 -13.79
N ASN A 211 -5.27 24.31 -14.52
CA ASN A 211 -4.02 25.08 -14.42
C ASN A 211 -4.25 26.34 -13.60
N ASN A 212 -3.59 26.45 -12.45
CA ASN A 212 -3.56 27.65 -11.58
C ASN A 212 -4.95 28.29 -11.35
N PRO A 213 -5.91 27.55 -10.78
CA PRO A 213 -7.23 28.11 -10.47
C PRO A 213 -7.12 29.21 -9.41
N ASN A 214 -8.06 30.17 -9.45
CA ASN A 214 -8.11 31.28 -8.49
C ASN A 214 -8.66 30.86 -7.10
N ASP A 215 -9.44 29.77 -7.05
CA ASP A 215 -10.07 29.25 -5.84
C ASP A 215 -9.76 27.75 -5.70
N TYR A 216 -9.07 27.39 -4.63
CA TYR A 216 -8.68 26.02 -4.31
C TYR A 216 -8.35 25.87 -2.82
N GLU A 217 -8.46 24.65 -2.31
CA GLU A 217 -7.96 24.24 -1.00
C GLU A 217 -6.65 23.45 -1.17
N GLU A 218 -5.62 23.78 -0.40
CA GLU A 218 -4.42 22.94 -0.34
C GLU A 218 -4.68 21.72 0.56
N ILE A 219 -4.30 20.53 0.09
CA ILE A 219 -4.45 19.29 0.85
C ILE A 219 -3.24 18.38 0.68
N SER A 220 -2.74 17.84 1.79
CA SER A 220 -1.68 16.82 1.73
C SER A 220 -2.24 15.49 1.22
N ILE A 221 -1.38 14.67 0.60
CA ILE A 221 -1.78 13.33 0.15
C ILE A 221 -2.35 12.46 1.29
N SER A 222 -1.82 12.61 2.51
CA SER A 222 -2.32 11.90 3.69
C SER A 222 -3.68 12.41 4.14
N SER A 223 -3.87 13.73 4.18
CA SER A 223 -5.17 14.33 4.51
C SER A 223 -6.23 13.91 3.49
N LEU A 224 -5.87 13.87 2.21
CA LEU A 224 -6.77 13.39 1.16
C LEU A 224 -7.11 11.91 1.35
N ALA A 225 -6.12 11.05 1.60
CA ALA A 225 -6.34 9.64 1.88
C ALA A 225 -7.28 9.42 3.08
N ASN A 226 -7.09 10.18 4.17
CA ASN A 226 -7.97 10.12 5.33
C ASN A 226 -9.42 10.50 5.01
N ILE A 227 -9.67 11.42 4.06
CA ILE A 227 -11.03 11.77 3.66
C ILE A 227 -11.66 10.63 2.85
N ILE A 228 -10.94 10.18 1.81
CA ILE A 228 -11.56 9.34 0.78
C ILE A 228 -11.54 7.84 1.13
N PHE A 229 -10.57 7.42 1.95
CA PHE A 229 -10.43 6.03 2.42
C PHE A 229 -10.89 5.82 3.87
N ASN A 230 -11.47 6.82 4.54
CA ASN A 230 -11.97 6.63 5.91
C ASN A 230 -12.91 5.42 6.01
N ASN A 231 -12.88 4.70 7.13
CA ASN A 231 -13.63 3.47 7.35
C ASN A 231 -13.30 2.35 6.35
N SER A 232 -12.08 2.33 5.80
CA SER A 232 -11.62 1.19 5.02
C SER A 232 -11.64 -0.05 5.89
N TYR A 233 -12.01 -1.18 5.31
CA TYR A 233 -11.93 -2.46 5.99
C TYR A 233 -10.89 -3.33 5.32
N MET A 234 -10.15 -4.09 6.10
CA MET A 234 -9.22 -5.06 5.58
C MET A 234 -9.67 -6.44 5.96
N ASP A 235 -10.25 -7.13 4.99
CA ASP A 235 -10.63 -8.51 5.13
C ASP A 235 -9.54 -9.42 4.56
N LEU A 236 -8.31 -9.28 5.07
CA LEU A 236 -7.23 -10.16 4.63
C LEU A 236 -7.54 -11.64 4.95
N MET A 237 -8.55 -11.93 5.79
CA MET A 237 -8.66 -13.21 6.48
C MET A 237 -10.09 -13.72 6.72
N PHE A 238 -11.16 -13.01 6.30
CA PHE A 238 -12.54 -13.51 6.45
C PHE A 238 -13.35 -13.40 5.16
N ASP A 239 -13.98 -14.49 4.78
CA ASP A 239 -15.43 -14.61 4.75
C ASP A 239 -15.70 -16.12 4.82
N ASN A 240 -16.75 -16.52 5.55
CA ASN A 240 -17.11 -17.91 5.85
C ASN A 240 -17.37 -18.76 4.59
#